data_AF-A0A4R4BHA2-F1
#
_entry.id   AF-A0A4R4BHA2-F1
#
_cell.length_a   1.000
_cell.length_b   1.000
_cell.length_c   1.000
_cell.angle_alpha   90.00
_cell.angle_beta   90.00
_cell.angle_gamma   90.00
#
_symmetry.space_group_name_H-M   'P 1'
#
loop_
_entity.id
_entity.type
_entity.pdbx_description
1 polymer ?
#
loop_
_entity_poly.entity_id
_entity_poly.type
_entity_poly.pdbx_seq_one_letter_code
_entity_poly.pdbx_strand_id
1 'polypeptide(L)'
;MWFDKITYLQTLPNDLEKMFTTNGWDRKLFFRIRSGISKFIDVRLFEAAGSDGERRKLGIATAYDTNVTDFTDSRYITADSPLGKLGVGDGTKKDFQMPVFPVTESSLVIYINSIVKDKKSYTINARTGEIKFTDAPAKNDKITYECRLASDAYEPSNDMIFFTYSQYFIEKEIKLSDQASNLGNGNGTKTDFQYPFPNFDESRTIFYKNDAIISPEEYTFTESKIVFKKAPASTDNIKMAGFYTVEPKADGTIDTLTATKSFDTEDMLGIMSEVYSALNFANPSPYTPISFTPEKRFTRDWKRDSVVYIYGNANRDRIAMFMRVDPTPAPVRALFVPVYIGRMYTFDNAPRRNMIIAAGCRTGDQFVYSANKKVGNSTVDYGENTSNGNETVQLAQSYTGSMYQHHYLSFITHNMDVDNSQGRFNPSVYSGKYHLSQVYIVHPNDGYVGKLDDVYAVHPKNIQQADELEIEKTVSNEVLGKGDGARKIFHLEHKPKGDTLKLLRSCIEVPKDEYVYNPDDKTITFKEPPINDAEILAYYEMAQLYRYTLPTTPVSPMTQEKATPFNPIGLAIYKEDI
;
A
#
# COMPACT_ATOMS: atom_id res chain seq x y z
N MET A 1 -8.84 2.96 -12.69
CA MET A 1 -10.31 3.08 -12.46
C MET A 1 -10.55 4.13 -11.38
N TRP A 2 -11.50 5.04 -11.60
CA TRP A 2 -11.88 6.04 -10.60
C TRP A 2 -12.70 5.44 -9.47
N PHE A 3 -12.52 5.94 -8.26
CA PHE A 3 -13.35 5.66 -7.11
C PHE A 3 -13.68 6.95 -6.37
N ASP A 4 -14.89 7.00 -5.84
CA ASP A 4 -15.37 8.01 -4.90
C ASP A 4 -16.15 7.27 -3.82
N LYS A 5 -15.51 7.05 -2.67
CA LYS A 5 -15.97 6.13 -1.64
C LYS A 5 -16.03 6.83 -0.29
N ILE A 6 -17.04 6.43 0.47
CA ILE A 6 -17.18 6.77 1.87
C ILE A 6 -16.97 5.47 2.65
N THR A 7 -15.98 5.46 3.54
CA THR A 7 -15.74 4.39 4.52
C THR A 7 -15.88 4.95 5.93
N TYR A 8 -15.89 4.09 6.93
CA TYR A 8 -15.88 4.49 8.34
C TYR A 8 -14.48 4.34 8.92
N LEU A 9 -14.13 5.20 9.87
CA LEU A 9 -12.86 5.12 10.59
C LEU A 9 -12.58 3.70 11.11
N GLN A 10 -13.60 3.01 11.64
CA GLN A 10 -13.48 1.64 12.14
C GLN A 10 -13.21 0.55 11.08
N THR A 11 -13.61 0.77 9.83
CA THR A 11 -13.48 -0.23 8.74
C THR A 11 -12.41 0.14 7.71
N LEU A 12 -11.84 1.35 7.82
CA LEU A 12 -10.89 1.93 6.88
C LEU A 12 -9.79 0.96 6.40
N PRO A 13 -9.05 0.24 7.27
CA PRO A 13 -7.99 -0.65 6.80
C PRO A 13 -8.48 -1.78 5.89
N ASN A 14 -9.66 -2.34 6.18
CA ASN A 14 -10.25 -3.43 5.41
C ASN A 14 -10.84 -2.92 4.09
N ASP A 15 -11.49 -1.75 4.12
CA ASP A 15 -12.04 -1.14 2.91
C ASP A 15 -10.93 -0.65 1.96
N LEU A 16 -9.82 -0.15 2.50
CA LEU A 16 -8.65 0.22 1.72
C LEU A 16 -7.98 -1.00 1.08
N GLU A 17 -7.81 -2.09 1.83
CA GLU A 17 -7.30 -3.37 1.30
C GLU A 17 -8.18 -3.88 0.16
N LYS A 18 -9.52 -3.87 0.35
CA LYS A 18 -10.47 -4.28 -0.69
C LYS A 18 -10.37 -3.38 -1.92
N MET A 19 -10.19 -2.08 -1.73
CA MET A 19 -10.01 -1.14 -2.84
C MET A 19 -8.71 -1.43 -3.61
N PHE A 20 -7.60 -1.67 -2.93
CA PHE A 20 -6.31 -1.96 -3.57
C PHE A 20 -6.37 -3.27 -4.35
N THR A 21 -6.88 -4.33 -3.73
CA THR A 21 -7.02 -5.66 -4.36
C THR A 21 -7.95 -5.66 -5.57
N THR A 22 -9.06 -4.94 -5.52
CA THR A 22 -9.97 -4.79 -6.67
C THR A 22 -9.31 -4.04 -7.84
N ASN A 23 -8.26 -3.26 -7.58
CA ASN A 23 -7.54 -2.47 -8.59
C ASN A 23 -6.14 -3.02 -8.91
N GLY A 24 -5.89 -4.32 -8.70
CA GLY A 24 -4.67 -4.99 -9.17
C GLY A 24 -3.49 -5.00 -8.19
N TRP A 25 -3.72 -4.66 -6.92
CA TRP A 25 -2.73 -4.76 -5.85
C TRP A 25 -3.10 -5.89 -4.88
N ASP A 26 -2.54 -7.07 -5.11
CA ASP A 26 -2.84 -8.25 -4.32
C ASP A 26 -2.24 -8.15 -2.92
N ARG A 27 -3.02 -8.40 -1.86
CA ARG A 27 -2.45 -8.63 -0.53
C ARG A 27 -1.73 -9.98 -0.51
N LYS A 28 -0.40 -9.96 -0.33
CA LYS A 28 0.43 -11.17 -0.18
C LYS A 28 0.61 -11.59 1.26
N LEU A 29 0.61 -10.64 2.19
CA LEU A 29 0.76 -10.93 3.62
C LEU A 29 -0.06 -9.97 4.48
N PHE A 30 -0.70 -10.51 5.51
CA PHE A 30 -1.16 -9.75 6.68
C PHE A 30 -0.57 -10.35 7.93
N PHE A 31 -0.02 -9.50 8.79
CA PHE A 31 0.47 -9.92 10.10
C PHE A 31 0.27 -8.83 11.13
N ARG A 32 0.25 -9.28 12.39
CA ARG A 32 0.04 -8.42 13.54
C ARG A 32 1.22 -8.53 14.48
N ILE A 33 1.73 -7.40 14.92
CA ILE A 33 2.74 -7.30 15.98
C ILE A 33 2.04 -6.81 17.24
N ARG A 34 2.23 -7.50 18.36
CA ARG A 34 1.56 -7.20 19.63
C ARG A 34 2.57 -6.80 20.70
N SER A 35 2.28 -5.71 21.41
CA SER A 35 3.01 -5.32 22.62
C SER A 35 2.06 -5.27 23.82
N GLY A 36 2.18 -6.24 24.72
CA GLY A 36 1.25 -6.38 25.84
C GLY A 36 -0.18 -6.74 25.38
N ILE A 37 -1.20 -6.30 26.11
CA ILE A 37 -2.58 -6.72 25.83
C ILE A 37 -3.26 -5.82 24.79
N SER A 38 -3.00 -4.50 24.83
CA SER A 38 -3.82 -3.49 24.16
C SER A 38 -3.20 -2.85 22.92
N LYS A 39 -1.87 -2.96 22.74
CA LYS A 39 -1.14 -2.31 21.64
C LYS A 39 -0.84 -3.28 20.51
N PHE A 40 -1.15 -2.86 19.29
CA PHE A 40 -0.99 -3.66 18.09
C PHE A 40 -0.47 -2.81 16.93
N ILE A 41 0.27 -3.46 16.02
CA ILE A 41 0.60 -2.95 14.69
C ILE A 41 0.05 -3.96 13.69
N ASP A 42 -0.88 -3.52 12.87
CA ASP A 42 -1.38 -4.28 11.74
C ASP A 42 -0.56 -3.93 10.51
N VAL A 43 0.04 -4.94 9.87
CA VAL A 43 0.86 -4.76 8.68
C VAL A 43 0.28 -5.55 7.52
N ARG A 44 0.05 -4.86 6.39
CA ARG A 44 -0.41 -5.44 5.13
C ARG A 44 0.64 -5.22 4.07
N LEU A 45 1.01 -6.30 3.38
CA LEU A 45 1.97 -6.29 2.29
C LEU A 45 1.24 -6.59 0.98
N PHE A 46 1.36 -5.68 0.02
CA PHE A 46 0.73 -5.73 -1.28
C PHE A 46 1.77 -5.90 -2.37
N GLU A 47 1.35 -6.54 -3.46
CA GLU A 47 2.14 -6.66 -4.68
C GLU A 47 1.26 -6.44 -5.91
N ALA A 48 1.75 -5.65 -6.85
CA ALA A 48 1.11 -5.42 -8.14
C ALA A 48 2.03 -5.84 -9.28
N ALA A 49 1.47 -6.54 -10.26
CA ALA A 49 2.12 -6.81 -11.53
C ALA A 49 1.83 -5.67 -12.50
N GLY A 50 2.78 -4.74 -12.62
CA GLY A 50 2.65 -3.57 -13.48
C GLY A 50 2.48 -3.93 -14.95
N SER A 51 1.87 -3.04 -15.71
CA SER A 51 1.73 -3.13 -17.16
C SER A 51 3.07 -3.00 -17.90
N ASP A 52 4.11 -2.52 -17.22
CA ASP A 52 5.51 -2.49 -17.68
C ASP A 52 6.31 -3.75 -17.29
N GLY A 53 5.66 -4.76 -16.70
CA GLY A 53 6.29 -6.00 -16.26
C GLY A 53 7.01 -5.90 -14.90
N GLU A 54 7.06 -4.71 -14.28
CA GLU A 54 7.66 -4.55 -12.96
C GLU A 54 6.73 -5.08 -11.86
N ARG A 55 7.33 -5.78 -10.88
CA ARG A 55 6.63 -6.21 -9.66
C ARG A 55 6.80 -5.15 -8.58
N ARG A 56 5.74 -4.37 -8.35
CA ARG A 56 5.72 -3.30 -7.34
C ARG A 56 5.26 -3.86 -6.00
N LYS A 57 5.91 -3.44 -4.92
CA LYS A 57 5.65 -3.96 -3.57
C LYS A 57 5.46 -2.80 -2.59
N LEU A 58 4.35 -2.85 -1.86
CA LEU A 58 3.90 -1.81 -0.94
C LEU A 58 3.55 -2.42 0.40
N GLY A 59 4.07 -1.85 1.48
CA GLY A 59 3.67 -2.14 2.84
C GLY A 59 2.81 -1.01 3.40
N ILE A 60 1.81 -1.37 4.19
CA ILE A 60 0.98 -0.46 4.99
C ILE A 60 1.02 -0.94 6.43
N ALA A 61 1.45 -0.08 7.35
CA ALA A 61 1.40 -0.32 8.78
C ALA A 61 0.41 0.63 9.46
N THR A 62 -0.36 0.11 10.41
CA THR A 62 -1.27 0.92 11.24
C THR A 62 -1.16 0.45 12.68
N ALA A 63 -0.70 1.35 13.55
CA ALA A 63 -0.58 1.09 14.98
C ALA A 63 -1.77 1.66 15.74
N TYR A 64 -2.20 0.96 16.78
CA TYR A 64 -3.29 1.40 17.64
C TYR A 64 -3.18 0.81 19.05
N ASP A 65 -3.76 1.51 20.03
CA ASP A 65 -3.80 1.11 21.44
C ASP A 65 -5.26 1.16 21.93
N THR A 66 -5.77 -0.01 22.30
CA THR A 66 -7.16 -0.15 22.76
C THR A 66 -7.40 0.37 24.17
N ASN A 67 -6.33 0.64 24.94
CA ASN A 67 -6.44 1.29 26.25
C ASN A 67 -6.37 2.81 26.16
N VAL A 68 -5.84 3.34 25.06
CA VAL A 68 -5.60 4.77 24.89
C VAL A 68 -6.31 5.24 23.64
N THR A 69 -7.60 5.49 23.81
CA THR A 69 -8.50 5.95 22.76
C THR A 69 -9.32 7.15 23.23
N ASP A 70 -9.50 8.12 22.34
CA ASP A 70 -10.36 9.28 22.56
C ASP A 70 -11.84 8.96 22.28
N PHE A 71 -12.14 7.74 21.80
CA PHE A 71 -13.50 7.25 21.60
C PHE A 71 -14.10 6.78 22.95
N THR A 72 -15.05 7.55 23.48
CA THR A 72 -15.71 7.28 24.78
C THR A 72 -16.92 6.35 24.69
N ASP A 73 -17.05 5.58 23.61
CA ASP A 73 -18.20 4.70 23.35
C ASP A 73 -18.05 3.31 23.99
N SER A 74 -17.02 3.11 24.82
CA SER A 74 -16.71 1.82 25.45
C SER A 74 -16.57 0.67 24.45
N ARG A 75 -16.15 0.99 23.21
CA ARG A 75 -15.98 0.04 22.10
C ARG A 75 -17.28 -0.71 21.78
N TYR A 76 -18.41 -0.05 21.98
CA TYR A 76 -19.75 -0.58 21.71
C TYR A 76 -20.26 -0.10 20.36
N ILE A 77 -20.80 -1.03 19.58
CA ILE A 77 -21.49 -0.78 18.32
C ILE A 77 -22.98 -0.93 18.59
N THR A 78 -23.75 0.11 18.32
CA THR A 78 -25.21 0.10 18.46
C THR A 78 -25.88 -0.36 17.17
N ALA A 79 -27.11 -0.89 17.28
CA ALA A 79 -27.91 -1.28 16.12
C ALA A 79 -28.29 -0.10 15.21
N ASP A 80 -28.26 1.14 15.74
CA ASP A 80 -28.54 2.36 14.99
C ASP A 80 -27.33 2.89 14.21
N SER A 81 -26.11 2.54 14.65
CA SER A 81 -24.88 2.90 13.96
C SER A 81 -24.84 2.21 12.59
N PRO A 82 -24.31 2.86 11.53
CA PRO A 82 -24.05 2.18 10.27
C PRO A 82 -23.15 0.95 10.41
N LEU A 83 -22.27 0.93 11.41
CA LEU A 83 -21.42 -0.23 11.72
C LEU A 83 -22.21 -1.42 12.28
N GLY A 84 -23.42 -1.20 12.82
CA GLY A 84 -24.32 -2.23 13.32
C GLY A 84 -25.28 -2.79 12.26
N LYS A 85 -25.13 -2.43 10.97
CA LYS A 85 -26.01 -2.87 9.88
C LYS A 85 -25.40 -4.05 9.13
N LEU A 86 -26.10 -5.19 9.10
CA LEU A 86 -25.68 -6.38 8.34
C LEU A 86 -26.22 -6.38 6.91
N GLY A 87 -27.31 -5.66 6.67
CA GLY A 87 -27.94 -5.51 5.37
C GLY A 87 -29.42 -5.86 5.42
N VAL A 88 -29.92 -6.38 4.30
CA VAL A 88 -31.33 -6.67 4.08
C VAL A 88 -31.47 -8.10 3.59
N GLY A 89 -32.47 -8.83 4.11
CA GLY A 89 -32.81 -10.17 3.64
C GLY A 89 -33.34 -10.16 2.21
N ASP A 90 -33.06 -11.23 1.47
CA ASP A 90 -33.56 -11.49 0.12
C ASP A 90 -34.50 -12.71 0.05
N GLY A 91 -34.71 -13.40 1.18
CA GLY A 91 -35.49 -14.63 1.30
C GLY A 91 -34.72 -15.92 0.99
N THR A 92 -33.44 -15.85 0.60
CA THR A 92 -32.63 -17.03 0.23
C THR A 92 -31.26 -17.06 0.89
N LYS A 93 -30.58 -15.92 1.00
CA LYS A 93 -29.27 -15.75 1.62
C LYS A 93 -29.34 -15.98 3.12
N LYS A 94 -28.47 -16.85 3.62
CA LYS A 94 -28.34 -17.17 5.04
C LYS A 94 -27.07 -16.61 5.67
N ASP A 95 -26.04 -16.39 4.85
CA ASP A 95 -24.72 -15.98 5.31
C ASP A 95 -24.56 -14.46 5.19
N PHE A 96 -24.20 -13.79 6.28
CA PHE A 96 -23.98 -12.36 6.39
C PHE A 96 -22.63 -12.10 7.05
N GLN A 97 -22.04 -10.93 6.77
CA GLN A 97 -20.74 -10.55 7.28
C GLN A 97 -20.88 -9.28 8.10
N MET A 98 -20.43 -9.33 9.36
CA MET A 98 -20.33 -8.13 10.20
C MET A 98 -19.33 -7.15 9.58
N PRO A 99 -19.68 -5.85 9.46
CA PRO A 99 -18.75 -4.82 9.01
C PRO A 99 -17.52 -4.71 9.91
N VAL A 100 -17.69 -4.97 11.21
CA VAL A 100 -16.62 -4.87 12.21
C VAL A 100 -16.45 -6.17 12.98
N PHE A 101 -15.19 -6.60 13.12
CA PHE A 101 -14.78 -7.82 13.79
C PHE A 101 -13.28 -7.74 14.12
N PRO A 102 -12.75 -8.55 15.06
CA PRO A 102 -13.44 -9.46 15.98
C PRO A 102 -14.34 -8.76 17.02
N VAL A 103 -15.34 -9.48 17.53
CA VAL A 103 -16.29 -9.00 18.54
C VAL A 103 -16.35 -9.90 19.77
N THR A 104 -16.89 -9.38 20.88
CA THR A 104 -17.14 -10.16 22.08
C THR A 104 -18.47 -10.90 21.94
N GLU A 105 -18.44 -12.21 21.69
CA GLU A 105 -19.62 -13.03 21.40
C GLU A 105 -20.72 -12.94 22.48
N SER A 106 -20.34 -12.85 23.76
CA SER A 106 -21.30 -12.73 24.86
C SER A 106 -22.11 -11.44 24.83
N SER A 107 -21.60 -10.39 24.16
CA SER A 107 -22.26 -9.09 24.04
C SER A 107 -23.11 -8.93 22.77
N LEU A 108 -23.04 -9.89 21.85
CA LEU A 108 -23.74 -9.80 20.57
C LEU A 108 -25.25 -10.02 20.73
N VAL A 109 -26.03 -9.10 20.17
CA VAL A 109 -27.48 -9.23 19.98
C VAL A 109 -27.82 -8.92 18.53
N ILE A 110 -28.59 -9.79 17.87
CA ILE A 110 -29.04 -9.61 16.47
C ILE A 110 -30.53 -9.26 16.46
N TYR A 111 -30.89 -8.33 15.60
CA TYR A 111 -32.24 -7.85 15.36
C TYR A 111 -32.66 -8.10 13.91
N ILE A 112 -33.91 -8.51 13.71
CA ILE A 112 -34.59 -8.42 12.41
C ILE A 112 -35.82 -7.55 12.58
N ASN A 113 -35.90 -6.46 11.80
CA ASN A 113 -36.95 -5.44 11.92
C ASN A 113 -37.11 -4.95 13.37
N SER A 114 -35.99 -4.69 14.04
CA SER A 114 -35.91 -4.25 15.45
C SER A 114 -36.40 -5.27 16.49
N ILE A 115 -36.62 -6.53 16.09
CA ILE A 115 -36.99 -7.62 17.00
C ILE A 115 -35.76 -8.51 17.24
N VAL A 116 -35.41 -8.69 18.51
CA VAL A 116 -34.30 -9.57 18.95
C VAL A 116 -34.53 -10.99 18.46
N LYS A 117 -33.49 -11.61 17.90
CA LYS A 117 -33.49 -13.01 17.49
C LYS A 117 -32.83 -13.91 18.51
N ASP A 118 -33.43 -15.08 18.71
CA ASP A 118 -32.91 -16.11 19.59
C ASP A 118 -31.57 -16.64 19.04
N LYS A 119 -30.59 -16.87 19.91
CA LYS A 119 -29.26 -17.38 19.52
C LYS A 119 -29.30 -18.74 18.82
N LYS A 120 -30.39 -19.52 18.94
CA LYS A 120 -30.60 -20.78 18.20
C LYS A 120 -30.94 -20.55 16.72
N SER A 121 -31.33 -19.34 16.34
CA SER A 121 -31.74 -19.01 14.96
C SER A 121 -30.56 -18.65 14.05
N TYR A 122 -29.34 -18.58 14.58
CA TYR A 122 -28.13 -18.30 13.82
C TYR A 122 -26.88 -18.87 14.51
N THR A 123 -25.82 -19.06 13.73
CA THR A 123 -24.46 -19.32 14.24
C THR A 123 -23.58 -18.12 13.92
N ILE A 124 -22.62 -17.82 14.79
CA ILE A 124 -21.65 -16.75 14.57
C ILE A 124 -20.21 -17.26 14.74
N ASN A 125 -19.31 -16.78 13.87
CA ASN A 125 -17.89 -16.76 14.12
C ASN A 125 -17.47 -15.35 14.54
N ALA A 126 -17.37 -15.10 15.86
CA ALA A 126 -17.09 -13.77 16.39
C ALA A 126 -15.68 -13.25 16.03
N ARG A 127 -14.79 -14.13 15.54
CA ARG A 127 -13.44 -13.78 15.09
C ARG A 127 -13.44 -13.22 13.68
N THR A 128 -14.17 -13.87 12.77
CA THR A 128 -14.25 -13.50 11.35
C THR A 128 -15.44 -12.60 11.06
N GLY A 129 -16.41 -12.47 11.97
CA GLY A 129 -17.63 -11.71 11.78
C GLY A 129 -18.68 -12.42 10.92
N GLU A 130 -18.48 -13.68 10.59
CA GLU A 130 -19.43 -14.45 9.78
C GLU A 130 -20.65 -14.85 10.61
N ILE A 131 -21.84 -14.56 10.10
CA ILE A 131 -23.12 -14.91 10.69
C ILE A 131 -23.88 -15.78 9.70
N LYS A 132 -24.42 -16.90 10.16
CA LYS A 132 -25.24 -17.80 9.34
C LYS A 132 -26.57 -18.06 10.01
N PHE A 133 -27.66 -17.61 9.40
CA PHE A 133 -29.01 -17.88 9.91
C PHE A 133 -29.45 -19.31 9.58
N THR A 134 -30.21 -19.92 10.48
CA THR A 134 -30.87 -21.22 10.26
C THR A 134 -31.90 -21.09 9.15
N ASP A 135 -32.73 -20.04 9.22
CA ASP A 135 -33.73 -19.67 8.22
C ASP A 135 -33.33 -18.37 7.53
N ALA A 136 -33.48 -18.30 6.20
CA ALA A 136 -33.13 -17.10 5.45
C ALA A 136 -34.05 -15.93 5.87
N PRO A 137 -33.49 -14.77 6.26
CA PRO A 137 -34.28 -13.57 6.52
C PRO A 137 -35.15 -13.23 5.30
N ALA A 138 -36.40 -12.83 5.53
CA ALA A 138 -37.35 -12.60 4.46
C ALA A 138 -36.92 -11.41 3.58
N LYS A 139 -37.46 -11.35 2.36
CA LYS A 139 -37.20 -10.24 1.47
C LYS A 139 -37.59 -8.91 2.15
N ASN A 140 -36.66 -7.96 2.16
CA ASN A 140 -36.77 -6.63 2.80
C ASN A 140 -36.64 -6.61 4.33
N ASP A 141 -36.38 -7.74 4.99
CA ASP A 141 -36.07 -7.76 6.42
C ASP A 141 -34.79 -6.99 6.70
N LYS A 142 -34.86 -5.96 7.55
CA LYS A 142 -33.68 -5.19 7.98
C LYS A 142 -32.96 -5.94 9.08
N ILE A 143 -31.69 -6.26 8.85
CA ILE A 143 -30.87 -7.02 9.79
C ILE A 143 -29.84 -6.09 10.41
N THR A 144 -29.89 -5.93 11.72
CA THR A 144 -28.94 -5.13 12.50
C THR A 144 -28.42 -5.91 13.70
N TYR A 145 -27.36 -5.43 14.31
CA TYR A 145 -26.78 -6.01 15.51
C TYR A 145 -26.17 -4.93 16.39
N GLU A 146 -25.97 -5.29 17.65
CA GLU A 146 -25.13 -4.54 18.57
C GLU A 146 -24.13 -5.48 19.23
N CYS A 147 -22.95 -4.96 19.57
CA CYS A 147 -21.89 -5.73 20.21
C CYS A 147 -20.80 -4.83 20.81
N ARG A 148 -19.97 -5.41 21.68
CA ARG A 148 -18.65 -4.86 22.02
C ARG A 148 -17.58 -5.45 21.12
N LEU A 149 -16.66 -4.62 20.65
CA LEU A 149 -15.46 -5.07 19.96
C LEU A 149 -14.57 -5.90 20.90
N ALA A 150 -13.86 -6.89 20.34
CA ALA A 150 -12.89 -7.66 21.10
C ALA A 150 -11.63 -6.81 21.40
N SER A 151 -10.83 -7.22 22.40
CA SER A 151 -9.63 -6.49 22.81
C SER A 151 -8.60 -6.33 21.70
N ASP A 152 -8.60 -7.21 20.71
CA ASP A 152 -7.73 -7.19 19.55
C ASP A 152 -8.45 -6.81 18.24
N ALA A 153 -9.66 -6.25 18.31
CA ALA A 153 -10.23 -5.55 17.17
C ALA A 153 -9.40 -4.31 16.83
N TYR A 154 -9.39 -3.93 15.55
CA TYR A 154 -8.80 -2.67 15.11
C TYR A 154 -9.42 -1.50 15.89
N GLU A 155 -8.61 -0.50 16.24
CA GLU A 155 -9.07 0.77 16.80
C GLU A 155 -8.64 1.88 15.82
N PRO A 156 -9.51 2.85 15.49
CA PRO A 156 -9.16 3.86 14.51
C PRO A 156 -7.92 4.65 14.93
N SER A 157 -7.02 4.82 13.96
CA SER A 157 -5.79 5.60 14.14
C SER A 157 -5.81 6.84 13.26
N ASN A 158 -5.25 7.94 13.78
CA ASN A 158 -5.11 9.18 13.03
C ASN A 158 -4.02 9.09 11.95
N ASP A 159 -3.17 8.06 12.02
CA ASP A 159 -2.04 7.86 11.12
C ASP A 159 -2.03 6.47 10.48
N MET A 160 -1.49 6.40 9.26
CA MET A 160 -1.11 5.16 8.59
C MET A 160 0.28 5.35 7.99
N ILE A 161 1.07 4.29 7.87
CA ILE A 161 2.46 4.38 7.42
C ILE A 161 2.65 3.53 6.16
N PHE A 162 3.12 4.16 5.09
CA PHE A 162 3.50 3.48 3.85
C PHE A 162 5.01 3.23 3.78
N PHE A 163 5.39 2.15 3.11
CA PHE A 163 6.78 1.84 2.81
C PHE A 163 6.86 0.90 1.59
N THR A 164 8.00 0.84 0.92
CA THR A 164 8.26 -0.17 -0.12
C THR A 164 9.41 -1.08 0.27
N TYR A 165 9.55 -2.19 -0.44
CA TYR A 165 10.62 -3.15 -0.20
C TYR A 165 10.88 -3.98 -1.47
N SER A 166 12.03 -4.65 -1.55
CA SER A 166 12.36 -5.55 -2.67
C SER A 166 11.77 -6.94 -2.48
N GLN A 167 11.89 -7.46 -1.27
CA GLN A 167 11.52 -8.82 -0.88
C GLN A 167 11.30 -8.82 0.63
N TYR A 168 10.49 -9.75 1.14
CA TYR A 168 10.43 -10.07 2.56
C TYR A 168 10.72 -11.55 2.75
N PHE A 169 11.24 -11.89 3.94
CA PHE A 169 11.45 -13.26 4.38
C PHE A 169 10.87 -13.41 5.78
N ILE A 170 10.08 -14.47 5.98
CA ILE A 170 9.58 -14.85 7.30
C ILE A 170 10.56 -15.87 7.85
N GLU A 171 11.56 -15.40 8.58
CA GLU A 171 12.59 -16.25 9.18
C GLU A 171 12.25 -16.55 10.63
N LYS A 172 12.45 -17.81 11.04
CA LYS A 172 12.38 -18.24 12.43
C LYS A 172 13.71 -18.86 12.83
N GLU A 173 14.14 -18.55 14.05
CA GLU A 173 15.31 -19.15 14.69
C GLU A 173 14.89 -20.43 15.42
N ILE A 174 15.72 -21.47 15.35
CA ILE A 174 15.65 -22.67 16.17
C ILE A 174 16.87 -22.66 17.08
N LYS A 175 16.63 -22.64 18.38
CA LYS A 175 17.67 -22.72 19.40
C LYS A 175 17.88 -24.16 19.80
N LEU A 176 19.09 -24.49 20.25
CA LEU A 176 19.44 -25.83 20.74
C LEU A 176 18.57 -26.28 21.94
N SER A 177 17.98 -25.33 22.66
CA SER A 177 17.04 -25.57 23.75
C SER A 177 15.65 -25.98 23.31
N ASP A 178 15.30 -25.73 22.04
CA ASP A 178 13.93 -25.92 21.55
C ASP A 178 13.66 -27.40 21.33
N GLN A 179 12.44 -27.87 21.64
CA GLN A 179 12.09 -29.27 21.41
C GLN A 179 12.25 -29.68 19.94
N ALA A 180 11.94 -28.77 19.02
CA ALA A 180 12.09 -28.99 17.59
C ALA A 180 13.56 -29.07 17.14
N SER A 181 14.53 -28.66 17.96
CA SER A 181 15.95 -28.86 17.65
C SER A 181 16.36 -30.34 17.69
N ASN A 182 15.63 -31.18 18.43
CA ASN A 182 16.01 -32.57 18.66
C ASN A 182 15.52 -33.48 17.52
N LEU A 183 16.46 -33.99 16.73
CA LEU A 183 16.18 -34.88 15.60
C LEU A 183 16.10 -36.36 16.01
N GLY A 184 16.43 -36.64 17.28
CA GLY A 184 16.39 -37.97 17.88
C GLY A 184 17.77 -38.62 18.03
N ASN A 185 17.76 -39.89 18.43
CA ASN A 185 18.98 -40.64 18.69
C ASN A 185 19.35 -41.53 17.50
N GLY A 186 20.65 -41.79 17.36
CA GLY A 186 21.16 -42.85 16.50
C GLY A 186 20.73 -44.24 16.98
N ASN A 187 21.09 -45.26 16.21
CA ASN A 187 20.95 -46.66 16.60
C ASN A 187 22.13 -47.53 16.12
N GLY A 188 23.22 -46.91 15.66
CA GLY A 188 24.39 -47.57 15.08
C GLY A 188 24.24 -48.01 13.62
N THR A 189 23.06 -47.87 13.01
CA THR A 189 22.78 -48.24 11.60
C THR A 189 22.07 -47.14 10.80
N LYS A 190 21.25 -46.32 11.45
CA LYS A 190 20.53 -45.18 10.91
C LYS A 190 21.52 -44.06 10.60
N THR A 191 21.53 -43.63 9.35
CA THR A 191 22.38 -42.53 8.88
C THR A 191 21.60 -41.26 8.62
N ASP A 192 20.28 -41.33 8.42
CA ASP A 192 19.46 -40.16 8.10
C ASP A 192 18.56 -39.70 9.26
N PHE A 193 18.42 -38.38 9.41
CA PHE A 193 17.55 -37.75 10.40
C PHE A 193 16.72 -36.66 9.72
N GLN A 194 15.40 -36.77 9.83
CA GLN A 194 14.46 -35.84 9.21
C GLN A 194 14.42 -34.52 9.96
N TYR A 195 14.36 -33.43 9.23
CA TYR A 195 14.16 -32.12 9.81
C TYR A 195 12.70 -31.94 10.24
N PRO A 196 12.44 -31.10 11.24
CA PRO A 196 11.07 -30.75 11.60
C PRO A 196 10.42 -29.81 10.57
N PHE A 197 11.21 -29.22 9.66
CA PHE A 197 10.78 -28.23 8.68
C PHE A 197 11.64 -28.36 7.41
N PRO A 198 11.06 -28.17 6.20
CA PRO A 198 11.75 -28.40 4.93
C PRO A 198 12.63 -27.24 4.44
N ASN A 199 12.51 -26.03 5.01
CA ASN A 199 13.11 -24.81 4.44
C ASN A 199 14.16 -24.15 5.36
N PHE A 200 15.14 -24.91 5.84
CA PHE A 200 16.21 -24.38 6.69
C PHE A 200 17.32 -23.73 5.86
N ASP A 201 18.00 -22.73 6.43
CA ASP A 201 19.17 -22.11 5.82
C ASP A 201 20.42 -22.93 6.14
N GLU A 202 20.91 -23.64 5.14
CA GLU A 202 22.09 -24.50 5.21
C GLU A 202 23.35 -23.75 5.67
N SER A 203 23.50 -22.48 5.28
CA SER A 203 24.68 -21.67 5.61
C SER A 203 24.70 -21.18 7.05
N ARG A 204 23.53 -21.13 7.69
CA ARG A 204 23.34 -20.65 9.08
C ARG A 204 22.90 -21.77 10.04
N THR A 205 22.90 -23.03 9.59
CA THR A 205 22.48 -24.17 10.41
C THR A 205 23.68 -24.99 10.86
N ILE A 206 23.72 -25.28 12.15
CA ILE A 206 24.77 -26.05 12.81
C ILE A 206 24.14 -27.31 13.41
N PHE A 207 24.78 -28.46 13.18
CA PHE A 207 24.37 -29.73 13.75
C PHE A 207 25.23 -30.09 14.96
N TYR A 208 24.59 -30.74 15.93
CA TYR A 208 25.19 -31.10 17.20
C TYR A 208 25.00 -32.59 17.48
N LYS A 209 26.03 -33.24 18.00
CA LYS A 209 26.01 -34.60 18.53
C LYS A 209 26.35 -34.54 20.01
N ASN A 210 25.40 -34.90 20.87
CA ASN A 210 25.53 -34.76 22.33
C ASN A 210 25.99 -33.34 22.74
N ASP A 211 25.35 -32.33 22.16
CA ASP A 211 25.63 -30.90 22.35
C ASP A 211 27.03 -30.41 21.89
N ALA A 212 27.81 -31.25 21.21
CA ALA A 212 29.06 -30.86 20.56
C ALA A 212 28.85 -30.65 19.04
N ILE A 213 29.46 -29.61 18.48
CA ILE A 213 29.36 -29.28 17.04
C ILE A 213 29.90 -30.44 16.20
N ILE A 214 29.14 -30.81 15.16
CA ILE A 214 29.54 -31.81 14.17
C ILE A 214 30.24 -31.11 13.00
N SER A 215 31.38 -31.64 12.57
CA SER A 215 32.07 -31.12 11.39
C SER A 215 31.20 -31.28 10.12
N PRO A 216 31.07 -30.25 9.26
CA PRO A 216 30.39 -30.36 7.96
C PRO A 216 30.91 -31.49 7.06
N GLU A 217 32.13 -31.97 7.28
CA GLU A 217 32.69 -33.09 6.53
C GLU A 217 32.07 -34.44 6.92
N GLU A 218 31.40 -34.56 8.07
CA GLU A 218 30.85 -35.82 8.58
C GLU A 218 29.44 -36.14 8.06
N TYR A 219 28.79 -35.19 7.40
CA TYR A 219 27.43 -35.34 6.90
C TYR A 219 27.25 -34.69 5.52
N THR A 220 26.14 -35.04 4.89
CA THR A 220 25.53 -34.28 3.80
C THR A 220 24.10 -33.94 4.22
N PHE A 221 23.48 -32.97 3.57
CA PHE A 221 22.08 -32.63 3.81
C PHE A 221 21.33 -32.58 2.48
N THR A 222 20.02 -32.63 2.60
CA THR A 222 19.03 -32.42 1.53
C THR A 222 17.93 -31.54 2.11
N GLU A 223 16.96 -31.10 1.32
CA GLU A 223 15.87 -30.23 1.83
C GLU A 223 15.13 -30.79 3.05
N SER A 224 15.04 -32.11 3.22
CA SER A 224 14.22 -32.75 4.28
C SER A 224 15.00 -33.46 5.38
N LYS A 225 16.30 -33.70 5.20
CA LYS A 225 17.08 -34.53 6.12
C LYS A 225 18.59 -34.30 6.08
N ILE A 226 19.23 -34.55 7.21
CA ILE A 226 20.68 -34.73 7.33
C ILE A 226 21.02 -36.20 7.17
N VAL A 227 22.10 -36.50 6.43
CA VAL A 227 22.60 -37.85 6.19
C VAL A 227 24.06 -37.92 6.61
N PHE A 228 24.33 -38.68 7.66
CA PHE A 228 25.67 -38.90 8.18
C PHE A 228 26.45 -39.91 7.32
N LYS A 229 27.73 -39.61 7.05
CA LYS A 229 28.63 -40.55 6.35
C LYS A 229 28.93 -41.81 7.18
N LYS A 230 28.85 -41.69 8.51
CA LYS A 230 28.95 -42.79 9.48
C LYS A 230 27.75 -42.75 10.42
N ALA A 231 27.05 -43.88 10.58
CA ALA A 231 25.86 -43.97 11.43
C ALA A 231 26.18 -43.59 12.89
N PRO A 232 25.46 -42.63 13.50
CA PRO A 232 25.60 -42.29 14.93
C PRO A 232 25.23 -43.47 15.84
N ALA A 233 25.90 -43.57 16.99
CA ALA A 233 25.65 -44.64 17.97
C ALA A 233 24.27 -44.47 18.65
N SER A 234 23.79 -45.52 19.33
CA SER A 234 22.51 -45.46 20.05
C SER A 234 22.47 -44.42 21.19
N THR A 235 23.64 -44.05 21.71
CA THR A 235 23.82 -43.01 22.73
C THR A 235 23.94 -41.60 22.15
N ASP A 236 24.10 -41.46 20.84
CA ASP A 236 24.29 -40.17 20.20
C ASP A 236 22.95 -39.49 19.93
N ASN A 237 22.68 -38.39 20.63
CA ASN A 237 21.56 -37.51 20.36
C ASN A 237 21.96 -36.45 19.32
N ILE A 238 21.18 -36.35 18.25
CA ILE A 238 21.41 -35.39 17.17
C ILE A 238 20.47 -34.20 17.33
N LYS A 239 21.03 -32.99 17.34
CA LYS A 239 20.28 -31.74 17.37
C LYS A 239 20.70 -30.79 16.26
N MET A 240 19.88 -29.78 15.99
CA MET A 240 20.18 -28.68 15.08
C MET A 240 19.89 -27.33 15.72
N ALA A 241 20.67 -26.30 15.39
CA ALA A 241 20.33 -24.91 15.67
C ALA A 241 20.59 -24.09 14.42
N GLY A 242 19.73 -23.11 14.12
CA GLY A 242 19.84 -22.34 12.88
C GLY A 242 18.57 -21.57 12.57
N PHE A 243 18.40 -21.21 11.30
CA PHE A 243 17.26 -20.44 10.80
C PHE A 243 16.50 -21.22 9.73
N TYR A 244 15.20 -21.00 9.65
CA TYR A 244 14.36 -21.54 8.59
C TYR A 244 13.32 -20.52 8.14
N THR A 245 12.89 -20.63 6.88
CA THR A 245 11.83 -19.79 6.33
C THR A 245 10.47 -20.46 6.48
N VAL A 246 9.44 -19.65 6.68
CA VAL A 246 8.06 -20.11 6.84
C VAL A 246 7.20 -19.50 5.77
N GLU A 247 6.39 -20.34 5.12
CA GLU A 247 5.36 -19.85 4.20
C GLU A 247 4.15 -19.31 4.99
N PRO A 248 3.51 -18.24 4.51
CA PRO A 248 2.23 -17.80 5.06
C PRO A 248 1.17 -18.91 5.00
N LYS A 249 0.13 -18.78 5.83
CA LYS A 249 -1.09 -19.58 5.70
C LYS A 249 -1.75 -19.31 4.35
N ALA A 250 -2.65 -20.20 3.93
CA ALA A 250 -3.34 -20.11 2.63
C ALA A 250 -4.14 -18.80 2.42
N ASP A 251 -4.55 -18.14 3.51
CA ASP A 251 -5.23 -16.83 3.49
C ASP A 251 -4.24 -15.62 3.48
N GLY A 252 -2.95 -15.90 3.32
CA GLY A 252 -1.88 -14.91 3.36
C GLY A 252 -1.67 -14.31 4.75
N THR A 253 -1.92 -15.06 5.82
CA THR A 253 -1.65 -14.59 7.20
C THR A 253 -0.54 -15.39 7.88
N ILE A 254 0.03 -14.82 8.93
CA ILE A 254 0.86 -15.55 9.89
C ILE A 254 0.32 -15.35 11.30
N ASP A 255 0.82 -16.14 12.25
CA ASP A 255 0.49 -15.97 13.66
C ASP A 255 0.90 -14.59 14.17
N THR A 256 0.20 -14.11 15.20
CA THR A 256 0.54 -12.84 15.84
C THR A 256 1.95 -12.89 16.39
N LEU A 257 2.76 -11.92 16.00
CA LEU A 257 4.14 -11.75 16.42
C LEU A 257 4.18 -10.92 17.71
N THR A 258 5.14 -11.22 18.57
CA THR A 258 5.40 -10.42 19.77
C THR A 258 6.38 -9.32 19.41
N ALA A 259 6.07 -8.08 19.80
CA ALA A 259 6.96 -6.95 19.64
C ALA A 259 8.27 -7.19 20.41
N THR A 260 9.40 -6.82 19.80
CA THR A 260 10.71 -6.92 20.44
C THR A 260 10.85 -5.90 21.56
N LYS A 261 10.21 -4.73 21.43
CA LYS A 261 10.13 -3.69 22.45
C LYS A 261 8.71 -3.15 22.58
N SER A 262 8.46 -2.44 23.68
CA SER A 262 7.24 -1.64 23.79
C SER A 262 7.33 -0.43 22.86
N PHE A 263 6.23 -0.10 22.18
CA PHE A 263 6.15 1.03 21.26
C PHE A 263 5.01 2.00 21.66
N ASP A 264 5.12 3.23 21.20
CA ASP A 264 4.07 4.25 21.26
C ASP A 264 3.37 4.33 19.89
N THR A 265 2.04 4.40 19.89
CA THR A 265 1.24 4.53 18.66
C THR A 265 1.35 5.91 18.02
N GLU A 266 1.91 6.89 18.74
CA GLU A 266 2.19 8.23 18.23
C GLU A 266 3.63 8.38 17.68
N ASP A 267 4.50 7.37 17.85
CA ASP A 267 5.89 7.40 17.41
C ASP A 267 6.08 6.56 16.15
N MET A 268 6.06 7.22 14.99
CA MET A 268 6.21 6.57 13.68
C MET A 268 7.53 5.79 13.55
N LEU A 269 8.63 6.29 14.14
CA LEU A 269 9.92 5.60 14.13
C LEU A 269 9.88 4.33 14.98
N GLY A 270 9.29 4.41 16.18
CA GLY A 270 9.11 3.27 17.07
C GLY A 270 8.25 2.17 16.45
N ILE A 271 7.13 2.55 15.84
CA ILE A 271 6.23 1.63 15.11
C ILE A 271 6.99 0.91 14.00
N MET A 272 7.64 1.68 13.12
CA MET A 272 8.33 1.09 11.96
C MET A 272 9.57 0.29 12.36
N SER A 273 10.19 0.61 13.50
CA SER A 273 11.27 -0.21 14.04
C SER A 273 10.78 -1.61 14.41
N GLU A 274 9.60 -1.74 15.01
CA GLU A 274 9.02 -3.07 15.26
C GLU A 274 8.62 -3.77 13.96
N VAL A 275 8.10 -3.05 12.96
CA VAL A 275 7.78 -3.63 11.64
C VAL A 275 9.03 -4.22 10.98
N TYR A 276 10.13 -3.46 10.92
CA TYR A 276 11.39 -3.91 10.31
C TYR A 276 12.21 -4.86 11.18
N SER A 277 11.83 -5.06 12.44
CA SER A 277 12.38 -6.12 13.29
C SER A 277 11.54 -7.40 13.26
N ALA A 278 10.26 -7.32 12.89
CA ALA A 278 9.35 -8.46 12.87
C ALA A 278 9.60 -9.42 11.70
N LEU A 279 10.00 -8.90 10.54
CA LEU A 279 10.36 -9.67 9.35
C LEU A 279 11.63 -9.11 8.72
N ASN A 280 12.32 -9.93 7.93
CA ASN A 280 13.49 -9.49 7.18
C ASN A 280 13.06 -8.89 5.84
N PHE A 281 13.17 -7.58 5.70
CA PHE A 281 12.92 -6.87 4.45
C PHE A 281 14.23 -6.60 3.72
N ALA A 282 14.28 -6.93 2.42
CA ALA A 282 15.41 -6.57 1.57
C ALA A 282 15.19 -5.17 0.96
N ASN A 283 16.14 -4.27 1.21
CA ASN A 283 16.11 -2.86 0.81
C ASN A 283 14.77 -2.17 1.11
N PRO A 284 14.31 -2.14 2.36
CA PRO A 284 13.09 -1.43 2.73
C PRO A 284 13.28 0.09 2.62
N SER A 285 12.26 0.81 2.19
CA SER A 285 12.33 2.27 2.12
C SER A 285 12.37 2.90 3.51
N PRO A 286 12.85 4.15 3.63
CA PRO A 286 12.36 5.04 4.67
C PRO A 286 10.84 5.08 4.65
N TYR A 287 10.24 5.17 5.84
CA TYR A 287 8.79 5.14 5.98
C TYR A 287 8.15 6.50 5.62
N THR A 288 6.91 6.45 5.13
CA THR A 288 6.13 7.59 4.66
C THR A 288 4.76 7.60 5.35
N PRO A 289 4.60 8.30 6.49
CA PRO A 289 3.31 8.44 7.15
C PRO A 289 2.30 9.24 6.33
N ILE A 290 1.03 9.02 6.66
CA ILE A 290 -0.06 9.95 6.42
C ILE A 290 -0.76 10.28 7.72
N SER A 291 -1.32 11.49 7.82
CA SER A 291 -2.06 11.95 9.01
C SER A 291 -3.36 12.62 8.60
N PHE A 292 -4.48 12.22 9.20
CA PHE A 292 -5.80 12.75 8.86
C PHE A 292 -6.11 14.09 9.52
N THR A 293 -5.49 14.37 10.66
CA THR A 293 -5.63 15.63 11.41
C THR A 293 -4.26 16.14 11.88
N PRO A 294 -4.12 17.45 12.20
CA PRO A 294 -2.88 18.00 12.75
C PRO A 294 -2.50 17.45 14.13
N GLU A 295 -3.45 16.87 14.84
CA GLU A 295 -3.26 16.34 16.17
C GLU A 295 -2.57 14.97 16.12
N LYS A 296 -2.10 14.50 17.27
CA LYS A 296 -1.54 13.14 17.38
C LYS A 296 -2.61 12.04 17.35
N ARG A 297 -3.82 12.37 17.81
CA ARG A 297 -4.98 11.47 17.89
C ARG A 297 -6.23 12.18 17.43
N PHE A 298 -7.25 11.39 17.10
CA PHE A 298 -8.59 11.94 16.93
C PHE A 298 -9.07 12.57 18.23
N THR A 299 -9.73 13.73 18.16
CA THR A 299 -10.44 14.26 19.32
C THR A 299 -11.77 13.53 19.50
N ARG A 300 -12.40 13.70 20.66
CA ARG A 300 -13.77 13.19 20.96
C ARG A 300 -14.85 13.65 19.97
N ASP A 301 -14.53 14.63 19.13
CA ASP A 301 -15.42 15.22 18.13
C ASP A 301 -15.69 14.23 16.99
N TRP A 302 -14.74 13.33 16.71
CA TRP A 302 -14.94 12.18 15.82
C TRP A 302 -15.36 10.94 16.61
N LYS A 303 -16.11 10.07 15.95
CA LYS A 303 -16.58 8.76 16.45
C LYS A 303 -16.00 7.65 15.60
N ARG A 304 -16.04 6.40 16.08
CA ARG A 304 -15.54 5.26 15.30
C ARG A 304 -16.32 5.04 13.99
N ASP A 305 -17.57 5.48 13.94
CA ASP A 305 -18.42 5.53 12.76
C ASP A 305 -18.43 6.90 12.06
N SER A 306 -17.50 7.80 12.41
CA SER A 306 -17.21 8.94 11.54
C SER A 306 -16.62 8.45 10.22
N VAL A 307 -16.93 9.20 9.17
CA VAL A 307 -16.59 8.82 7.80
C VAL A 307 -15.20 9.27 7.39
N VAL A 308 -14.63 8.56 6.42
CA VAL A 308 -13.46 8.97 5.63
C VAL A 308 -13.89 8.97 4.17
N TYR A 309 -13.77 10.14 3.55
CA TYR A 309 -13.92 10.31 2.11
C TYR A 309 -12.62 9.91 1.43
N ILE A 310 -12.69 9.00 0.48
CA ILE A 310 -11.56 8.51 -0.31
C ILE A 310 -11.94 8.63 -1.77
N TYR A 311 -11.21 9.43 -2.53
CA TYR A 311 -11.45 9.59 -3.96
C TYR A 311 -10.16 9.71 -4.73
N GLY A 312 -10.17 9.22 -5.96
CA GLY A 312 -8.98 9.14 -6.80
C GLY A 312 -9.09 8.04 -7.85
N ASN A 313 -7.95 7.67 -8.42
CA ASN A 313 -7.85 6.59 -9.39
C ASN A 313 -6.82 5.56 -8.94
N ALA A 314 -7.14 4.28 -9.11
CA ALA A 314 -6.19 3.19 -8.93
C ALA A 314 -6.27 2.20 -10.09
N ASN A 315 -5.14 1.62 -10.44
CA ASN A 315 -4.99 0.48 -11.32
C ASN A 315 -3.75 -0.32 -10.87
N ARG A 316 -3.39 -1.36 -11.63
CA ARG A 316 -2.23 -2.22 -11.30
C ARG A 316 -0.88 -1.50 -11.38
N ASP A 317 -0.82 -0.33 -12.02
CA ASP A 317 0.40 0.47 -12.12
C ASP A 317 0.55 1.43 -10.94
N ARG A 318 -0.55 2.00 -10.44
CA ARG A 318 -0.51 3.08 -9.45
C ARG A 318 -1.83 3.32 -8.72
N ILE A 319 -1.71 4.04 -7.61
CA ILE A 319 -2.78 4.56 -6.78
C ILE A 319 -2.51 6.06 -6.61
N ALA A 320 -3.42 6.90 -7.09
CA ALA A 320 -3.40 8.35 -6.90
C ALA A 320 -4.72 8.77 -6.26
N MET A 321 -4.69 9.29 -5.03
CA MET A 321 -5.89 9.56 -4.27
C MET A 321 -5.73 10.68 -3.25
N PHE A 322 -6.88 11.17 -2.80
CA PHE A 322 -7.00 11.96 -1.59
C PHE A 322 -7.84 11.22 -0.56
N MET A 323 -7.49 11.43 0.70
CA MET A 323 -8.29 11.02 1.84
C MET A 323 -8.62 12.22 2.71
N ARG A 324 -9.82 12.22 3.28
CA ARG A 324 -10.26 13.25 4.23
C ARG A 324 -11.23 12.66 5.23
N VAL A 325 -10.98 12.84 6.51
CA VAL A 325 -11.93 12.48 7.58
C VAL A 325 -13.13 13.43 7.60
N ASP A 326 -14.21 13.03 8.26
CA ASP A 326 -15.43 13.85 8.39
C ASP A 326 -15.10 15.30 8.77
N PRO A 327 -15.40 16.29 7.92
CA PRO A 327 -15.12 17.68 8.23
C PRO A 327 -16.15 18.30 9.16
N THR A 328 -17.29 17.66 9.41
CA THR A 328 -18.39 18.18 10.25
C THR A 328 -17.90 18.66 11.62
N PRO A 329 -17.04 17.90 12.35
CA PRO A 329 -16.62 18.32 13.68
C PRO A 329 -15.56 19.44 13.65
N ALA A 330 -14.72 19.48 12.61
CA ALA A 330 -13.76 20.56 12.39
C ALA A 330 -13.26 20.62 10.94
N PRO A 331 -13.86 21.49 10.09
CA PRO A 331 -13.56 21.51 8.66
C PRO A 331 -12.10 21.83 8.31
N VAL A 332 -11.46 22.69 9.12
CA VAL A 332 -10.06 23.14 8.96
C VAL A 332 -9.06 22.07 9.46
N ARG A 333 -9.46 21.28 10.46
CA ARG A 333 -8.61 20.20 11.02
C ARG A 333 -8.72 18.89 10.25
N ALA A 334 -9.80 18.68 9.50
CA ALA A 334 -9.97 17.54 8.61
C ALA A 334 -9.13 17.73 7.33
N LEU A 335 -7.92 17.18 7.34
CA LEU A 335 -6.93 17.43 6.29
C LEU A 335 -7.29 16.73 4.98
N PHE A 336 -6.98 17.38 3.86
CA PHE A 336 -6.93 16.76 2.54
C PHE A 336 -5.56 16.13 2.36
N VAL A 337 -5.51 14.81 2.52
CA VAL A 337 -4.28 14.02 2.54
C VAL A 337 -3.99 13.48 1.14
N PRO A 338 -2.97 13.98 0.43
CA PRO A 338 -2.58 13.44 -0.87
C PRO A 338 -1.83 12.11 -0.70
N VAL A 339 -2.05 11.18 -1.62
CA VAL A 339 -1.27 9.94 -1.75
C VAL A 339 -1.07 9.63 -3.23
N TYR A 340 0.18 9.48 -3.65
CA TYR A 340 0.57 8.88 -4.91
C TYR A 340 1.55 7.74 -4.65
N ILE A 341 1.20 6.54 -5.11
CA ILE A 341 1.99 5.32 -4.97
C ILE A 341 2.00 4.60 -6.32
N GLY A 342 3.17 4.22 -6.81
CA GLY A 342 3.28 3.38 -8.00
C GLY A 342 4.07 4.01 -9.13
N ARG A 343 3.71 3.62 -10.35
CA ARG A 343 4.40 3.99 -11.57
C ARG A 343 4.33 5.48 -11.87
N MET A 344 5.43 6.03 -12.39
CA MET A 344 5.43 7.29 -13.15
C MET A 344 5.48 7.02 -14.66
N TYR A 345 4.97 7.93 -15.48
CA TYR A 345 5.23 7.90 -16.92
C TYR A 345 6.70 8.25 -17.16
N THR A 346 7.44 7.35 -17.79
CA THR A 346 8.88 7.51 -18.06
C THR A 346 9.13 7.90 -19.50
N PHE A 347 10.23 8.59 -19.74
CA PHE A 347 10.73 8.87 -21.09
C PHE A 347 11.48 7.65 -21.64
N ASP A 348 12.50 7.87 -22.46
CA ASP A 348 13.27 6.82 -23.15
C ASP A 348 13.90 5.79 -22.19
N ASN A 349 14.49 6.26 -21.10
CA ASN A 349 15.12 5.40 -20.09
C ASN A 349 14.24 5.33 -18.84
N ALA A 350 13.74 4.14 -18.55
CA ALA A 350 12.98 3.89 -17.33
C ALA A 350 13.91 3.65 -16.13
N PRO A 351 13.57 4.11 -14.92
CA PRO A 351 14.27 3.70 -13.70
C PRO A 351 14.28 2.17 -13.57
N ARG A 352 15.30 1.60 -12.90
CA ARG A 352 15.35 0.15 -12.66
C ARG A 352 14.14 -0.34 -11.85
N ARG A 353 13.59 0.54 -11.02
CA ARG A 353 12.30 0.35 -10.35
C ARG A 353 11.48 1.62 -10.41
N ASN A 354 10.50 1.63 -11.29
CA ASN A 354 9.55 2.69 -11.49
C ASN A 354 8.42 2.60 -10.44
N MET A 355 8.80 2.87 -9.19
CA MET A 355 7.90 2.91 -8.04
C MET A 355 8.21 4.18 -7.25
N ILE A 356 7.24 5.08 -7.15
CA ILE A 356 7.33 6.28 -6.32
C ILE A 356 6.34 6.25 -5.17
N ILE A 357 6.70 6.94 -4.09
CA ILE A 357 5.78 7.34 -3.02
C ILE A 357 5.87 8.85 -2.82
N ALA A 358 4.71 9.49 -2.78
CA ALA A 358 4.53 10.88 -2.37
C ALA A 358 3.24 10.99 -1.55
N ALA A 359 3.33 11.44 -0.30
CA ALA A 359 2.16 11.54 0.59
C ALA A 359 2.25 12.71 1.57
N GLY A 360 1.16 13.00 2.28
CA GLY A 360 1.07 14.11 3.23
C GLY A 360 0.88 13.68 4.69
N CYS A 361 1.67 14.26 5.61
CA CYS A 361 1.56 14.04 7.05
C CYS A 361 1.59 15.34 7.87
N ARG A 362 1.41 15.22 9.19
CA ARG A 362 1.66 16.31 10.13
C ARG A 362 3.16 16.55 10.33
N THR A 363 3.51 17.74 10.83
CA THR A 363 4.90 18.07 11.15
C THR A 363 5.43 17.23 12.31
N GLY A 364 6.62 16.65 12.12
CA GLY A 364 7.32 15.86 13.15
C GLY A 364 7.21 14.35 12.93
N ASP A 365 6.24 13.90 12.13
CA ASP A 365 6.02 12.47 11.86
C ASP A 365 6.90 11.94 10.73
N GLN A 366 7.38 12.81 9.84
CA GLN A 366 8.16 12.41 8.69
C GLN A 366 9.48 11.75 9.10
N PHE A 367 9.95 10.78 8.31
CA PHE A 367 11.27 10.20 8.52
C PHE A 367 12.36 11.28 8.36
N VAL A 368 13.23 11.39 9.36
CA VAL A 368 14.40 12.28 9.34
C VAL A 368 15.65 11.46 9.03
N TYR A 369 16.36 11.81 7.95
CA TYR A 369 17.62 11.14 7.60
C TYR A 369 18.73 11.38 8.64
N SER A 370 19.56 10.36 8.85
CA SER A 370 20.89 10.50 9.47
C SER A 370 21.82 9.40 8.94
N ALA A 371 23.12 9.64 8.93
CA ALA A 371 24.10 8.65 8.50
C ALA A 371 24.00 7.37 9.36
N ASN A 372 24.10 6.21 8.71
CA ASN A 372 23.94 4.87 9.27
C ASN A 372 22.60 4.64 10.00
N LYS A 373 21.55 5.40 9.66
CA LYS A 373 20.26 5.26 10.32
C LYS A 373 19.71 3.85 10.13
N LYS A 374 19.38 3.23 11.26
CA LYS A 374 18.64 1.98 11.32
C LYS A 374 17.21 2.25 11.77
N VAL A 375 16.28 1.52 11.18
CA VAL A 375 14.90 1.40 11.64
C VAL A 375 14.68 -0.09 11.88
N GLY A 376 14.50 -0.46 13.15
CA GLY A 376 14.51 -1.87 13.55
C GLY A 376 15.84 -2.54 13.19
N ASN A 377 15.75 -3.69 12.50
CA ASN A 377 16.92 -4.45 12.05
C ASN A 377 17.47 -3.97 10.69
N SER A 378 16.78 -3.05 10.02
CA SER A 378 17.12 -2.62 8.66
C SER A 378 17.88 -1.30 8.66
N THR A 379 19.00 -1.26 7.94
CA THR A 379 19.65 0.00 7.57
C THR A 379 18.82 0.65 6.46
N VAL A 380 18.37 1.89 6.70
CA VAL A 380 17.58 2.69 5.75
C VAL A 380 18.31 3.98 5.38
N ASP A 381 19.64 3.94 5.48
CA ASP A 381 20.53 4.94 4.93
C ASP A 381 20.91 4.52 3.49
N TYR A 382 20.42 5.27 2.51
CA TYR A 382 20.73 5.11 1.09
C TYR A 382 21.54 6.30 0.57
N GLY A 383 22.29 6.97 1.46
CA GLY A 383 23.05 8.18 1.19
C GLY A 383 22.35 9.46 1.65
N GLU A 384 23.07 10.59 1.56
CA GLU A 384 22.63 11.89 2.11
C GLU A 384 21.33 12.43 1.50
N ASN A 385 20.96 11.96 0.31
CA ASN A 385 19.74 12.35 -0.40
C ASN A 385 18.61 11.33 -0.26
N THR A 386 18.57 10.56 0.83
CA THR A 386 17.54 9.55 1.10
C THR A 386 16.17 10.17 1.42
N SER A 387 15.17 9.94 0.55
CA SER A 387 13.81 10.52 0.64
C SER A 387 12.91 9.80 1.62
N ASN A 388 12.04 10.56 2.26
CA ASN A 388 10.96 10.06 3.12
C ASN A 388 9.59 10.02 2.43
N GLY A 389 9.45 10.49 1.19
CA GLY A 389 8.17 10.53 0.48
C GLY A 389 7.14 11.56 1.00
N ASN A 390 7.42 12.24 2.11
CA ASN A 390 6.59 13.33 2.63
C ASN A 390 7.16 14.70 2.29
N GLU A 391 8.47 14.84 2.29
CA GLU A 391 9.12 16.12 2.06
C GLU A 391 9.57 16.31 0.62
N THR A 392 9.87 15.21 -0.05
CA THR A 392 10.28 15.08 -1.44
C THR A 392 9.61 13.83 -2.01
N VAL A 393 9.65 13.64 -3.34
CA VAL A 393 9.17 12.40 -3.95
C VAL A 393 10.24 11.32 -3.78
N GLN A 394 9.85 10.18 -3.24
CA GLN A 394 10.73 9.03 -3.05
C GLN A 394 10.64 8.11 -4.27
N LEU A 395 11.75 7.91 -5.00
CA LEU A 395 11.86 6.92 -6.08
C LEU A 395 12.59 5.67 -5.58
N ALA A 396 11.98 4.49 -5.73
CA ALA A 396 12.53 3.24 -5.23
C ALA A 396 13.93 2.92 -5.77
N GLN A 397 14.15 3.01 -7.07
CA GLN A 397 15.48 2.81 -7.65
C GLN A 397 15.67 3.55 -8.99
N SER A 398 16.69 4.41 -9.04
CA SER A 398 17.05 5.16 -10.25
C SER A 398 17.53 4.24 -11.39
N TYR A 399 17.69 4.80 -12.58
CA TYR A 399 18.27 4.10 -13.74
C TYR A 399 19.69 3.58 -13.47
N THR A 400 20.50 4.38 -12.75
CA THR A 400 21.87 4.04 -12.35
C THR A 400 21.94 3.08 -11.16
N GLY A 401 20.84 2.90 -10.43
CA GLY A 401 20.69 1.89 -9.38
C GLY A 401 20.63 2.44 -7.95
N SER A 402 20.76 3.76 -7.75
CA SER A 402 20.63 4.41 -6.45
C SER A 402 19.21 4.28 -5.91
N MET A 403 19.06 3.92 -4.64
CA MET A 403 17.75 3.65 -4.05
C MET A 403 17.20 4.84 -3.26
N TYR A 404 15.89 5.05 -3.32
CA TYR A 404 15.15 5.97 -2.45
C TYR A 404 15.65 7.43 -2.44
N GLN A 405 16.12 7.95 -3.58
CA GLN A 405 16.70 9.29 -3.65
C GLN A 405 15.62 10.40 -3.70
N HIS A 406 15.97 11.61 -3.24
CA HIS A 406 15.15 12.83 -3.29
C HIS A 406 14.86 13.25 -4.73
N HIS A 407 13.58 13.35 -5.08
CA HIS A 407 13.15 14.00 -6.30
C HIS A 407 12.21 15.16 -5.98
N TYR A 408 12.22 16.19 -6.80
CA TYR A 408 11.32 17.34 -6.68
C TYR A 408 10.34 17.40 -7.86
N LEU A 409 9.26 18.16 -7.67
CA LEU A 409 8.21 18.38 -8.65
C LEU A 409 8.56 19.59 -9.51
N SER A 410 8.55 19.40 -10.83
CA SER A 410 8.69 20.48 -11.80
C SER A 410 7.43 20.59 -12.64
N PHE A 411 6.95 21.82 -12.84
CA PHE A 411 5.78 22.11 -13.64
C PHE A 411 5.77 23.60 -14.01
N ILE A 412 5.09 23.95 -15.10
CA ILE A 412 4.92 25.34 -15.50
C ILE A 412 3.90 25.98 -14.56
N THR A 413 4.34 26.99 -13.83
CA THR A 413 3.51 27.76 -12.90
C THR A 413 3.88 29.24 -12.93
N HIS A 414 3.07 30.07 -12.31
CA HIS A 414 3.27 31.51 -12.23
C HIS A 414 4.29 31.85 -11.13
N ASN A 415 4.95 33.01 -11.29
CA ASN A 415 5.84 33.52 -10.25
C ASN A 415 5.01 33.92 -9.01
N MET A 416 5.33 33.32 -7.87
CA MET A 416 4.60 33.52 -6.61
C MET A 416 4.67 34.97 -6.10
N ASP A 417 5.81 35.65 -6.24
CA ASP A 417 5.98 37.02 -5.75
C ASP A 417 5.12 38.01 -6.54
N VAL A 418 5.01 37.80 -7.85
CA VAL A 418 4.13 38.59 -8.72
C VAL A 418 2.66 38.28 -8.43
N ASP A 419 2.34 37.04 -8.12
CA ASP A 419 0.98 36.56 -7.90
C ASP A 419 0.51 36.64 -6.42
N ASN A 420 1.31 37.27 -5.54
CA ASN A 420 1.13 37.27 -4.08
C ASN A 420 -0.16 37.99 -3.60
N SER A 421 -0.68 38.99 -4.33
CA SER A 421 -1.66 39.92 -3.75
C SER A 421 -2.86 40.21 -4.65
N GLN A 422 -4.06 39.82 -4.18
CA GLN A 422 -5.40 40.17 -4.69
C GLN A 422 -5.79 39.80 -6.13
N GLY A 423 -4.85 39.35 -6.97
CA GLY A 423 -5.12 38.89 -8.33
C GLY A 423 -5.96 37.61 -8.35
N ARG A 424 -7.08 37.65 -9.08
CA ARG A 424 -7.88 36.47 -9.45
C ARG A 424 -7.20 35.74 -10.60
N PHE A 425 -6.85 34.46 -10.43
CA PHE A 425 -6.40 33.64 -11.56
C PHE A 425 -7.61 33.22 -12.37
N ASN A 426 -7.90 33.99 -13.40
CA ASN A 426 -9.01 33.75 -14.30
C ASN A 426 -8.53 32.93 -15.50
N PRO A 427 -9.44 32.30 -16.26
CA PRO A 427 -9.10 31.84 -17.59
C PRO A 427 -8.45 32.99 -18.37
N SER A 428 -7.49 32.67 -19.23
CA SER A 428 -6.83 33.67 -20.06
C SER A 428 -7.88 34.45 -20.85
N VAL A 429 -7.87 35.78 -20.77
CA VAL A 429 -8.81 36.65 -21.52
C VAL A 429 -8.64 36.45 -23.04
N TYR A 430 -7.49 35.95 -23.48
CA TYR A 430 -7.20 35.71 -24.89
C TYR A 430 -7.72 34.37 -25.40
N SER A 431 -7.73 33.32 -24.58
CA SER A 431 -8.12 31.97 -25.00
C SER A 431 -9.37 31.42 -24.34
N GLY A 432 -9.83 32.05 -23.25
CA GLY A 432 -10.90 31.54 -22.38
C GLY A 432 -10.49 30.29 -21.59
N LYS A 433 -9.21 29.90 -21.58
CA LYS A 433 -8.73 28.63 -21.00
C LYS A 433 -7.77 28.85 -19.83
N TYR A 434 -7.76 27.89 -18.89
CA TYR A 434 -6.74 27.80 -17.85
C TYR A 434 -5.44 27.18 -18.38
N HIS A 435 -4.31 27.63 -17.86
CA HIS A 435 -3.01 26.98 -18.12
C HIS A 435 -2.75 25.95 -17.02
N LEU A 436 -2.61 24.69 -17.44
CA LEU A 436 -2.30 23.55 -16.57
C LEU A 436 -0.99 22.93 -17.03
N SER A 437 -0.25 22.33 -16.09
CA SER A 437 1.00 21.63 -16.38
C SER A 437 0.94 20.22 -15.83
N GLN A 438 1.54 19.29 -16.56
CA GLN A 438 1.85 17.99 -15.99
C GLN A 438 2.89 18.14 -14.87
N VAL A 439 2.91 17.18 -13.97
CA VAL A 439 3.85 17.17 -12.85
C VAL A 439 5.04 16.30 -13.21
N TYR A 440 6.16 16.92 -13.52
CA TYR A 440 7.41 16.23 -13.80
C TYR A 440 8.15 15.87 -12.52
N ILE A 441 8.82 14.72 -12.52
CA ILE A 441 9.69 14.25 -11.45
C ILE A 441 11.14 14.47 -11.87
N VAL A 442 11.87 15.24 -11.07
CA VAL A 442 13.22 15.69 -11.41
C VAL A 442 14.20 15.33 -10.30
N HIS A 443 15.35 14.79 -10.70
CA HIS A 443 16.53 14.64 -9.86
C HIS A 443 17.56 15.71 -10.26
N PRO A 444 18.25 16.39 -9.33
CA PRO A 444 19.24 17.41 -9.67
C PRO A 444 20.36 16.92 -10.61
N ASN A 445 20.76 15.65 -10.48
CA ASN A 445 21.84 15.06 -11.29
C ASN A 445 21.33 14.23 -12.47
N ASP A 446 20.13 13.64 -12.38
CA ASP A 446 19.61 12.75 -13.42
C ASP A 446 18.70 13.52 -14.39
N GLY A 447 18.32 14.76 -14.05
CA GLY A 447 17.38 15.57 -14.81
C GLY A 447 15.95 15.04 -14.70
N TYR A 448 15.19 15.16 -15.79
CA TYR A 448 13.81 14.73 -15.88
C TYR A 448 13.72 13.21 -15.95
N VAL A 449 13.22 12.59 -14.88
CA VAL A 449 13.09 11.13 -14.77
C VAL A 449 11.78 10.63 -15.38
N GLY A 450 10.73 11.43 -15.23
CA GLY A 450 9.40 11.10 -15.72
C GLY A 450 8.39 12.17 -15.32
N LYS A 451 7.11 11.80 -15.35
CA LYS A 451 6.00 12.61 -14.88
C LYS A 451 4.96 11.77 -14.16
N LEU A 452 4.23 12.38 -13.24
CA LEU A 452 3.08 11.73 -12.62
C LEU A 452 2.07 11.41 -13.71
N ASP A 453 1.66 10.15 -13.74
CA ASP A 453 0.73 9.66 -14.73
C ASP A 453 -0.67 10.25 -14.44
N ASP A 454 -1.49 10.57 -15.45
CA ASP A 454 -2.79 11.28 -15.34
C ASP A 454 -3.00 12.22 -14.12
N VAL A 455 -2.00 13.06 -13.83
CA VAL A 455 -2.06 14.05 -12.75
C VAL A 455 -1.50 15.37 -13.26
N TYR A 456 -2.27 16.43 -13.06
CA TYR A 456 -1.88 17.80 -13.40
C TYR A 456 -1.66 18.64 -12.15
N ALA A 457 -0.63 19.49 -12.20
CA ALA A 457 -0.47 20.60 -11.27
C ALA A 457 -1.46 21.69 -11.63
N VAL A 458 -2.20 22.13 -10.62
CA VAL A 458 -3.24 23.14 -10.78
C VAL A 458 -3.05 24.22 -9.74
N HIS A 459 -2.98 25.44 -10.22
CA HIS A 459 -2.88 26.63 -9.39
C HIS A 459 -4.17 26.81 -8.57
N PRO A 460 -4.12 26.95 -7.24
CA PRO A 460 -5.31 26.94 -6.37
C PRO A 460 -6.21 28.18 -6.46
N LYS A 461 -5.94 29.12 -7.37
CA LYS A 461 -6.67 30.38 -7.42
C LYS A 461 -7.94 30.23 -8.25
N ASN A 462 -9.07 30.61 -7.65
CA ASN A 462 -10.43 30.50 -8.21
C ASN A 462 -10.87 29.06 -8.55
N ILE A 463 -10.19 28.05 -8.03
CA ILE A 463 -10.60 26.65 -8.12
C ILE A 463 -10.83 26.16 -6.69
N GLN A 464 -11.98 25.53 -6.46
CA GLN A 464 -12.38 25.01 -5.16
C GLN A 464 -12.12 23.50 -5.07
N GLN A 465 -12.08 22.99 -3.83
CA GLN A 465 -11.96 21.56 -3.57
C GLN A 465 -13.04 20.78 -4.33
N ALA A 466 -12.64 19.72 -5.02
CA ALA A 466 -13.49 18.85 -5.83
C ALA A 466 -14.08 19.46 -7.13
N ASP A 467 -13.65 20.67 -7.53
CA ASP A 467 -13.95 21.18 -8.87
C ASP A 467 -13.43 20.23 -9.96
N GLU A 468 -14.14 20.19 -11.08
CA GLU A 468 -13.81 19.32 -12.20
C GLU A 468 -13.23 20.13 -13.36
N LEU A 469 -12.19 19.59 -13.98
CA LEU A 469 -11.45 20.21 -15.06
C LEU A 469 -11.55 19.34 -16.30
N GLU A 470 -12.10 19.91 -17.36
CA GLU A 470 -12.15 19.30 -18.68
C GLU A 470 -10.86 19.61 -19.43
N ILE A 471 -10.17 18.57 -19.89
CA ILE A 471 -8.96 18.69 -20.68
C ILE A 471 -9.23 18.04 -22.04
N GLU A 472 -9.16 18.84 -23.08
CA GLU A 472 -9.21 18.39 -24.48
C GLU A 472 -7.93 18.76 -25.21
N LYS A 473 -7.33 17.78 -25.89
CA LYS A 473 -6.07 17.98 -26.60
C LYS A 473 -5.97 17.03 -27.80
N THR A 474 -5.48 17.56 -28.91
CA THR A 474 -4.93 16.74 -29.99
C THR A 474 -3.46 16.45 -29.68
N VAL A 475 -3.15 15.19 -29.45
CA VAL A 475 -1.79 14.70 -29.24
C VAL A 475 -1.18 14.37 -30.59
N SER A 476 -0.09 15.06 -30.91
CA SER A 476 0.69 14.86 -32.14
C SER A 476 2.13 14.53 -31.78
N ASN A 477 2.71 13.50 -32.40
CA ASN A 477 4.11 13.10 -32.20
C ASN A 477 4.44 12.71 -30.74
N GLU A 478 3.54 12.01 -30.04
CA GLU A 478 3.93 11.44 -28.75
C GLU A 478 4.96 10.33 -28.96
N VAL A 479 6.15 10.49 -28.41
CA VAL A 479 7.21 9.49 -28.47
C VAL A 479 6.99 8.47 -27.37
N LEU A 480 6.65 7.24 -27.76
CA LEU A 480 6.44 6.14 -26.80
C LEU A 480 7.74 5.40 -26.47
N GLY A 481 8.79 5.65 -27.26
CA GLY A 481 10.12 5.07 -27.14
C GLY A 481 10.57 4.38 -28.42
N LYS A 482 11.65 3.59 -28.30
CA LYS A 482 12.26 2.86 -29.41
C LYS A 482 12.10 1.34 -29.24
N GLY A 483 12.01 0.64 -30.36
CA GLY A 483 12.15 -0.81 -30.41
C GLY A 483 13.56 -1.26 -30.05
N ASP A 484 13.66 -2.42 -29.41
CA ASP A 484 14.91 -3.12 -29.06
C ASP A 484 14.91 -4.58 -29.55
N GLY A 485 13.96 -4.93 -30.44
CA GLY A 485 13.78 -6.28 -30.97
C GLY A 485 13.16 -7.28 -29.99
N ALA A 486 12.87 -6.89 -28.74
CA ALA A 486 12.30 -7.76 -27.71
C ALA A 486 11.05 -7.17 -27.04
N ARG A 487 11.04 -5.86 -26.78
CA ARG A 487 9.97 -5.09 -26.16
C ARG A 487 8.76 -5.03 -27.09
N LYS A 488 7.64 -5.54 -26.61
CA LYS A 488 6.34 -5.48 -27.31
C LYS A 488 5.40 -4.42 -26.76
N ILE A 489 5.64 -3.96 -25.53
CA ILE A 489 4.69 -3.13 -24.77
C ILE A 489 5.18 -1.69 -24.69
N PHE A 490 4.33 -0.77 -25.12
CA PHE A 490 4.53 0.68 -25.07
C PHE A 490 3.34 1.32 -24.37
N HIS A 491 3.53 2.49 -23.78
CA HIS A 491 2.52 3.13 -22.94
C HIS A 491 2.20 4.51 -23.49
N LEU A 492 0.92 4.77 -23.67
CA LEU A 492 0.41 6.10 -23.97
C LEU A 492 0.32 6.92 -22.70
N GLU A 493 0.58 8.20 -22.84
CA GLU A 493 0.41 9.20 -21.80
C GLU A 493 -1.07 9.36 -21.41
N HIS A 494 -1.96 9.39 -22.40
CA HIS A 494 -3.40 9.55 -22.21
C HIS A 494 -4.18 8.46 -22.94
N LYS A 495 -5.45 8.32 -22.54
CA LYS A 495 -6.40 7.45 -23.24
C LYS A 495 -6.93 8.17 -24.49
N PRO A 496 -6.82 7.57 -25.70
CA PRO A 496 -7.42 8.11 -26.91
C PRO A 496 -8.94 8.18 -26.82
N LYS A 497 -9.50 9.25 -27.36
CA LYS A 497 -10.93 9.46 -27.55
C LYS A 497 -11.41 8.62 -28.73
N GLY A 498 -12.32 7.68 -28.47
CA GLY A 498 -12.87 6.80 -29.50
C GLY A 498 -11.78 6.08 -30.30
N ASP A 499 -11.94 6.04 -31.63
CA ASP A 499 -11.02 5.35 -32.54
C ASP A 499 -10.04 6.32 -33.24
N THR A 500 -9.53 7.31 -32.50
CA THR A 500 -8.62 8.35 -33.04
C THR A 500 -7.15 7.96 -33.02
N LEU A 501 -6.79 6.85 -32.38
CA LEU A 501 -5.41 6.39 -32.27
C LEU A 501 -4.82 5.99 -33.62
N LYS A 502 -3.70 6.63 -33.96
CA LYS A 502 -2.79 6.26 -35.04
C LYS A 502 -1.40 6.06 -34.47
N LEU A 503 -0.79 4.93 -34.82
CA LEU A 503 0.58 4.61 -34.45
C LEU A 503 1.48 4.69 -35.68
N LEU A 504 2.67 5.23 -35.52
CA LEU A 504 3.69 5.23 -36.54
C LEU A 504 4.93 4.53 -36.02
N ARG A 505 5.54 3.70 -36.87
CA ARG A 505 6.85 3.09 -36.66
C ARG A 505 7.81 3.69 -37.67
N SER A 506 8.78 4.47 -37.21
CA SER A 506 9.72 5.21 -38.06
C SER A 506 8.99 6.04 -39.14
N CYS A 507 7.99 6.81 -38.71
CA CYS A 507 7.12 7.65 -39.56
C CYS A 507 6.20 6.90 -40.55
N ILE A 508 6.08 5.58 -40.46
CA ILE A 508 5.15 4.78 -41.28
C ILE A 508 3.99 4.31 -40.40
N GLU A 509 2.76 4.54 -40.83
CA GLU A 509 1.57 4.11 -40.08
C GLU A 509 1.56 2.59 -39.89
N VAL A 510 1.35 2.16 -38.65
CA VAL A 510 1.24 0.75 -38.28
C VAL A 510 -0.21 0.30 -38.44
N PRO A 511 -0.48 -0.76 -39.23
CA PRO A 511 -1.81 -1.34 -39.35
C PRO A 511 -2.41 -1.75 -37.99
N LYS A 512 -3.71 -1.52 -37.80
CA LYS A 512 -4.40 -1.82 -36.52
C LYS A 512 -4.37 -3.30 -36.15
N ASP A 513 -4.20 -4.20 -37.12
CA ASP A 513 -4.06 -5.63 -36.89
C ASP A 513 -2.65 -6.04 -36.44
N GLU A 514 -1.65 -5.15 -36.44
CA GLU A 514 -0.30 -5.45 -35.92
C GLU A 514 -0.14 -5.18 -34.41
N TYR A 515 -1.14 -4.56 -33.77
CA TYR A 515 -1.09 -4.24 -32.34
C TYR A 515 -2.45 -4.41 -31.64
N VAL A 516 -2.41 -4.46 -30.32
CA VAL A 516 -3.59 -4.43 -29.44
C VAL A 516 -3.45 -3.25 -28.49
N TYR A 517 -4.47 -2.41 -28.45
CA TYR A 517 -4.59 -1.34 -27.46
C TYR A 517 -5.41 -1.82 -26.26
N ASN A 518 -4.89 -1.64 -25.05
CA ASN A 518 -5.61 -1.82 -23.80
C ASN A 518 -5.86 -0.44 -23.16
N PRO A 519 -7.12 -0.01 -23.03
CA PRO A 519 -7.47 1.30 -22.48
C PRO A 519 -7.21 1.44 -20.98
N ASP A 520 -7.25 0.36 -20.20
CA ASP A 520 -7.20 0.44 -18.73
C ASP A 520 -5.80 0.78 -18.21
N ASP A 521 -4.77 0.30 -18.92
CA ASP A 521 -3.36 0.53 -18.59
C ASP A 521 -2.65 1.43 -19.61
N LYS A 522 -3.41 1.96 -20.59
CA LYS A 522 -2.91 2.76 -21.70
C LYS A 522 -1.77 2.07 -22.47
N THR A 523 -1.82 0.74 -22.61
CA THR A 523 -0.75 -0.03 -23.27
C THR A 523 -1.06 -0.33 -24.72
N ILE A 524 -0.04 -0.21 -25.57
CA ILE A 524 0.03 -0.80 -26.90
C ILE A 524 0.91 -2.04 -26.84
N THR A 525 0.36 -3.17 -27.23
CA THR A 525 1.10 -4.43 -27.37
C THR A 525 1.20 -4.80 -28.84
N PHE A 526 2.40 -4.71 -29.40
CA PHE A 526 2.64 -5.18 -30.77
C PHE A 526 2.65 -6.71 -30.82
N LYS A 527 2.11 -7.29 -31.90
CA LYS A 527 2.15 -8.73 -32.14
C LYS A 527 3.59 -9.20 -32.31
N GLU A 528 4.36 -8.47 -33.13
CA GLU A 528 5.80 -8.64 -33.30
C GLU A 528 6.57 -7.47 -32.70
N PRO A 529 7.70 -7.73 -32.01
CA PRO A 529 8.45 -6.67 -31.36
C PRO A 529 9.02 -5.71 -32.41
N PRO A 530 8.90 -4.38 -32.24
CA PRO A 530 9.54 -3.44 -33.13
C PRO A 530 11.05 -3.66 -33.18
N ILE A 531 11.62 -3.58 -34.39
CA ILE A 531 13.06 -3.74 -34.63
C ILE A 531 13.88 -2.67 -33.89
N ASN A 532 15.17 -2.96 -33.68
CA ASN A 532 16.08 -2.04 -33.00
C ASN A 532 16.02 -0.62 -33.57
N ASP A 533 15.97 0.35 -32.67
CA ASP A 533 15.95 1.80 -32.94
C ASP A 533 14.74 2.31 -33.73
N ALA A 534 13.74 1.47 -34.02
CA ALA A 534 12.49 1.92 -34.62
C ALA A 534 11.73 2.80 -33.64
N GLU A 535 11.61 4.08 -33.95
CA GLU A 535 10.86 5.05 -33.14
C GLU A 535 9.36 4.79 -33.25
N ILE A 536 8.69 4.67 -32.11
CA ILE A 536 7.25 4.48 -32.02
C ILE A 536 6.60 5.81 -31.63
N LEU A 537 5.75 6.32 -32.51
CA LEU A 537 5.02 7.57 -32.32
C LEU A 537 3.51 7.30 -32.24
N ALA A 538 2.81 8.09 -31.41
CA ALA A 538 1.35 8.07 -31.33
C ALA A 538 0.73 9.43 -31.67
N TYR A 539 -0.44 9.36 -32.29
CA TYR A 539 -1.31 10.48 -32.61
C TYR A 539 -2.74 10.11 -32.24
N TYR A 540 -3.41 10.98 -31.50
CA TYR A 540 -4.79 10.76 -31.10
C TYR A 540 -5.39 12.06 -30.56
N GLU A 541 -6.71 12.08 -30.42
CA GLU A 541 -7.40 13.10 -29.65
C GLU A 541 -7.69 12.56 -28.25
N MET A 542 -7.66 13.41 -27.24
CA MET A 542 -8.10 13.07 -25.88
C MET A 542 -9.11 14.11 -25.39
N ALA A 543 -10.10 13.64 -24.62
CA ALA A 543 -11.05 14.45 -23.88
C ALA A 543 -11.30 13.74 -22.55
N GLN A 544 -10.88 14.37 -21.45
CA GLN A 544 -10.85 13.74 -20.14
C GLN A 544 -11.23 14.73 -19.04
N LEU A 545 -11.92 14.22 -18.03
CA LEU A 545 -12.33 14.95 -16.85
C LEU A 545 -11.37 14.62 -15.70
N TYR A 546 -10.92 15.65 -15.00
CA TYR A 546 -10.05 15.53 -13.83
C TYR A 546 -10.72 16.19 -12.62
N ARG A 547 -10.60 15.61 -11.43
CA ARG A 547 -11.05 16.24 -10.18
C ARG A 547 -9.87 16.90 -9.47
N TYR A 548 -10.01 18.17 -9.17
CA TYR A 548 -9.04 18.98 -8.45
C TYR A 548 -9.14 18.83 -6.94
N THR A 549 -8.00 18.81 -6.24
CA THR A 549 -7.92 18.92 -4.78
C THR A 549 -6.62 19.60 -4.37
N LEU A 550 -6.71 20.50 -3.38
CA LEU A 550 -5.57 21.14 -2.75
C LEU A 550 -5.18 20.39 -1.47
N PRO A 551 -3.97 19.82 -1.37
CA PRO A 551 -3.43 19.28 -0.12
C PRO A 551 -3.44 20.30 1.00
N THR A 552 -3.82 19.87 2.20
CA THR A 552 -3.75 20.72 3.40
C THR A 552 -2.86 20.15 4.49
N THR A 553 -2.22 19.01 4.24
CA THR A 553 -1.22 18.42 5.14
C THR A 553 0.02 19.33 5.24
N PRO A 554 0.50 19.67 6.46
CA PRO A 554 1.65 20.54 6.63
C PRO A 554 2.92 20.06 5.93
N VAL A 555 3.16 18.75 5.89
CA VAL A 555 4.34 18.14 5.26
C VAL A 555 3.90 17.22 4.12
N SER A 556 4.03 17.68 2.87
CA SER A 556 3.85 16.90 1.65
C SER A 556 4.75 17.45 0.53
N PRO A 557 5.10 16.68 -0.52
CA PRO A 557 5.88 17.23 -1.62
C PRO A 557 5.20 18.41 -2.34
N MET A 558 3.89 18.58 -2.14
CA MET A 558 3.07 19.65 -2.71
C MET A 558 2.99 20.90 -1.82
N THR A 559 3.42 20.82 -0.57
CA THR A 559 3.39 21.92 0.41
C THR A 559 4.79 22.37 0.84
N GLN A 560 5.83 21.59 0.51
CA GLN A 560 7.21 21.87 0.88
C GLN A 560 7.94 22.65 -0.22
N GLU A 561 8.53 23.79 0.16
CA GLU A 561 9.30 24.67 -0.74
C GLU A 561 10.47 23.94 -1.43
N LYS A 562 11.12 23.02 -0.70
CA LYS A 562 12.21 22.18 -1.24
C LYS A 562 11.78 21.19 -2.32
N ALA A 563 10.48 20.87 -2.42
CA ALA A 563 9.96 19.91 -3.39
C ALA A 563 9.15 20.57 -4.49
N THR A 564 8.63 21.78 -4.29
CA THR A 564 7.97 22.53 -5.35
C THR A 564 8.24 24.03 -5.21
N PRO A 565 8.50 24.74 -6.33
CA PRO A 565 8.71 26.19 -6.31
C PRO A 565 7.42 26.99 -6.05
N PHE A 566 6.26 26.34 -6.05
CA PHE A 566 4.97 26.96 -5.79
C PHE A 566 4.20 26.10 -4.77
N ASN A 567 4.27 26.49 -3.50
CA ASN A 567 3.64 25.76 -2.40
C ASN A 567 2.59 26.63 -1.66
N PRO A 568 1.35 26.12 -1.45
CA PRO A 568 0.86 24.82 -1.87
C PRO A 568 0.46 24.78 -3.36
N ILE A 569 0.68 23.66 -4.03
CA ILE A 569 0.11 23.36 -5.36
C ILE A 569 -0.99 22.30 -5.24
N GLY A 570 -2.10 22.47 -5.96
CA GLY A 570 -3.14 21.46 -6.01
C GLY A 570 -2.92 20.45 -7.13
N LEU A 571 -3.55 19.29 -6.99
CA LEU A 571 -3.47 18.19 -7.94
C LEU A 571 -4.85 17.96 -8.57
N ALA A 572 -4.88 17.80 -9.88
CA ALA A 572 -6.05 17.28 -10.57
C ALA A 572 -5.79 15.84 -11.01
N ILE A 573 -6.60 14.91 -10.52
CA ILE A 573 -6.47 13.47 -10.76
C ILE A 573 -7.53 13.04 -11.77
N TYR A 574 -7.14 12.23 -12.76
CA TYR A 574 -8.05 11.73 -13.78
C TYR A 574 -9.23 10.95 -13.19
N LYS A 575 -10.44 11.33 -13.63
CA LYS A 575 -11.72 10.75 -13.22
C LYS A 575 -12.30 9.86 -14.31
N GLU A 576 -12.61 10.43 -15.47
CA GLU A 576 -13.29 9.71 -16.55
C GLU A 576 -13.03 10.36 -17.91
N ASP A 577 -13.35 9.65 -18.99
CA ASP A 577 -13.32 10.20 -20.35
C ASP A 577 -14.63 10.94 -20.66
N ILE A 578 -14.59 11.89 -21.61
CA ILE A 578 -15.73 12.75 -22.01
C ILE A 578 -16.20 12.44 -23.44
#